data_AF-A0A7X7VRE6-F1
#
_entry.id   AF-A0A7X7VRE6-F1
#
_cell.length_a   1.000
_cell.length_b   1.000
_cell.length_c   1.000
_cell.angle_alpha   90.00
_cell.angle_beta   90.00
_cell.angle_gamma   90.00
#
_symmetry.space_group_name_H-M   'P 1'
#
loop_
_entity.id
_entity.type
_entity.pdbx_description
1 polymer ?
#
loop_
_entity_poly.entity_id
_entity_poly.type
_entity_poly.pdbx_seq_one_letter_code
_entity_poly.pdbx_strand_id
1 'polypeptide(L)'
;MAKMTANETTAGKSGRHKMSRTLRSNLITFAIVIGFFVLMEILIATRVLTYSLRGQLVPICAYACMAISLNLVVGISGELSLGHAGFMSIGAFTGAILSVALANTISNEVVLLLVCMVIGGMMAGIFGFLIGIPVMR
;
A
#
# COMPACT_ATOMS: atom_id res chain seq x y z
N MET A 1 -23.26 -59.69 -26.69
CA MET A 1 -23.97 -58.40 -26.56
C MET A 1 -24.29 -58.13 -25.08
N ALA A 2 -23.27 -57.93 -24.21
CA ALA A 2 -23.45 -57.48 -22.80
C ALA A 2 -22.11 -57.19 -22.06
N LYS A 3 -21.08 -56.69 -22.76
CA LYS A 3 -19.90 -56.09 -22.10
C LYS A 3 -19.91 -54.59 -22.37
N MET A 4 -20.86 -53.88 -21.80
CA MET A 4 -20.93 -52.42 -21.80
C MET A 4 -22.10 -52.00 -20.92
N THR A 5 -21.81 -51.43 -19.74
CA THR A 5 -22.50 -50.30 -19.07
C THR A 5 -22.25 -50.33 -17.56
N ALA A 6 -21.94 -49.16 -16.98
CA ALA A 6 -21.91 -48.84 -15.55
C ALA A 6 -20.64 -49.17 -14.75
N ASN A 7 -19.48 -48.87 -15.33
CA ASN A 7 -18.36 -48.30 -14.60
C ASN A 7 -18.53 -46.77 -14.54
N GLU A 8 -19.50 -46.29 -13.77
CA GLU A 8 -19.67 -44.91 -13.30
C GLU A 8 -20.52 -45.08 -12.01
N THR A 9 -20.16 -44.61 -10.81
CA THR A 9 -20.08 -43.19 -10.46
C THR A 9 -19.71 -43.09 -8.97
N THR A 10 -18.49 -42.60 -8.72
CA THR A 10 -18.13 -41.67 -7.63
C THR A 10 -18.29 -42.11 -6.17
N ALA A 11 -17.35 -42.90 -5.67
CA ALA A 11 -16.98 -42.83 -4.26
C ALA A 11 -15.45 -42.80 -4.14
N GLY A 12 -14.90 -41.65 -3.77
CA GLY A 12 -13.58 -41.63 -3.13
C GLY A 12 -12.37 -41.20 -3.96
N LYS A 13 -12.50 -40.35 -4.98
CA LYS A 13 -11.37 -39.49 -5.36
C LYS A 13 -11.42 -38.21 -4.54
N SER A 14 -11.02 -38.35 -3.28
CA SER A 14 -10.50 -37.25 -2.45
C SER A 14 -9.41 -36.58 -3.25
N GLY A 15 -9.76 -35.45 -3.86
CA GLY A 15 -8.84 -34.59 -4.58
C GLY A 15 -7.79 -34.12 -3.60
N ARG A 16 -6.63 -34.79 -3.60
CA ARG A 16 -5.39 -34.23 -3.05
C ARG A 16 -5.18 -32.92 -3.78
N HIS A 17 -5.62 -31.82 -3.16
CA HIS A 17 -5.36 -30.47 -3.64
C HIS A 17 -3.85 -30.27 -3.56
N LYS A 18 -3.17 -30.61 -4.66
CA LYS A 18 -1.75 -30.43 -4.84
C LYS A 18 -1.55 -28.92 -5.01
N MET A 19 -1.55 -28.18 -3.91
CA MET A 19 -1.35 -26.74 -3.91
C MET A 19 -0.06 -26.44 -4.68
N SER A 20 -0.22 -25.76 -5.82
CA SER A 20 0.84 -25.28 -6.69
C SER A 20 1.96 -24.63 -5.87
N ARG A 21 3.23 -24.89 -6.22
CA ARG A 21 4.40 -24.30 -5.53
C ARG A 21 4.32 -22.76 -5.49
N THR A 22 3.61 -22.15 -6.44
CA THR A 22 3.32 -20.72 -6.51
C THR A 22 2.38 -20.24 -5.40
N LEU A 23 1.35 -21.03 -5.04
CA LEU A 23 0.42 -20.66 -3.96
C LEU A 23 1.10 -20.71 -2.60
N ARG A 24 1.96 -21.70 -2.36
CA ARG A 24 2.76 -21.77 -1.12
C ARG A 24 3.74 -20.61 -1.03
N SER A 25 4.38 -20.22 -2.14
CA SER A 25 5.30 -19.07 -2.19
C SER A 25 4.57 -17.76 -1.89
N ASN A 26 3.41 -17.53 -2.50
CA ASN A 26 2.61 -16.34 -2.24
C ASN A 26 2.09 -16.33 -0.80
N LEU A 27 1.65 -17.48 -0.27
CA LEU A 27 1.19 -17.59 1.11
C LEU A 27 2.32 -17.29 2.11
N ILE A 28 3.55 -17.72 1.81
CA ILE A 28 4.74 -17.42 2.63
C ILE A 28 5.07 -15.93 2.57
N THR A 29 5.01 -15.29 1.40
CA THR A 29 5.18 -13.84 1.29
C THR A 29 4.12 -13.08 2.09
N PHE A 30 2.84 -13.48 1.97
CA PHE A 30 1.77 -12.90 2.76
C PHE A 30 1.97 -13.12 4.27
N ALA A 31 2.40 -14.32 4.68
CA ALA A 31 2.69 -14.61 6.08
C ALA A 31 3.85 -13.77 6.63
N ILE A 32 4.89 -13.51 5.82
CA ILE A 32 5.99 -12.60 6.19
C ILE A 32 5.50 -11.15 6.33
N VAL A 33 4.66 -10.67 5.41
CA VAL A 33 4.10 -9.31 5.45
C VAL A 33 3.20 -9.14 6.67
N ILE A 34 2.34 -10.12 6.93
CA ILE A 34 1.44 -10.13 8.09
C ILE A 34 2.25 -10.22 9.40
N GLY A 35 3.28 -11.07 9.46
CA GLY A 35 4.16 -11.15 10.62
C GLY A 35 4.90 -9.85 10.90
N PHE A 36 5.37 -9.16 9.85
CA PHE A 36 5.99 -7.83 9.97
C PHE A 36 4.99 -6.76 10.42
N PHE A 37 3.76 -6.80 9.92
CA PHE A 37 2.68 -5.90 10.34
C PHE A 37 2.34 -6.08 11.83
N VAL A 38 2.17 -7.33 12.27
CA VAL A 38 1.90 -7.67 13.67
C VAL A 38 3.08 -7.29 14.58
N LEU A 39 4.33 -7.50 14.14
CA LEU A 39 5.51 -7.07 14.87
C LEU A 39 5.53 -5.55 15.07
N MET A 40 5.20 -4.78 14.03
CA MET A 40 5.06 -3.33 14.11
C MET A 40 3.95 -2.91 15.07
N GLU A 41 2.79 -3.58 15.01
CA GLU A 41 1.65 -3.31 15.89
C GLU A 41 1.98 -3.58 17.37
N ILE A 42 2.73 -4.65 17.64
CA ILE A 42 3.25 -4.95 18.98
C ILE A 42 4.22 -3.86 19.44
N LEU A 43 5.16 -3.44 18.59
CA LEU A 43 6.15 -2.39 18.91
C LEU A 43 5.49 -1.03 19.21
N ILE A 44 4.39 -0.76 18.51
CA ILE A 44 3.50 0.39 18.67
C ILE A 44 2.72 0.29 20.00
N ALA A 45 2.39 -0.93 20.46
CA ALA A 45 1.67 -1.20 21.72
C ALA A 45 2.58 -1.21 22.96
N THR A 46 3.86 -1.58 22.85
CA THR A 46 4.80 -1.64 23.99
C THR A 46 5.19 -0.26 24.57
N ARG A 47 4.61 0.85 24.09
CA ARG A 47 4.82 2.22 24.61
C ARG A 47 6.28 2.71 24.67
N VAL A 48 7.23 2.00 24.05
CA VAL A 48 8.63 2.43 23.91
C VAL A 48 8.76 3.63 22.96
N LEU A 49 7.79 3.83 22.07
CA LEU A 49 7.67 5.03 21.23
C LEU A 49 6.92 6.16 21.96
N THR A 50 7.67 7.14 22.44
CA THR A 50 7.15 8.49 22.77
C THR A 50 6.30 9.02 21.60
N TYR A 51 5.20 9.73 21.88
CA TYR A 51 4.25 10.23 20.85
C TYR A 51 4.91 10.91 19.64
N SER A 52 6.06 11.57 19.85
CA SER A 52 6.88 12.15 18.79
C SER A 52 7.44 11.12 17.79
N LEU A 53 7.90 9.95 18.25
CA LEU A 53 8.42 8.88 17.39
C LEU A 53 7.32 8.22 16.55
N ARG A 54 6.08 8.15 17.07
CA ARG A 54 4.92 7.67 16.28
C ARG A 54 4.61 8.60 15.12
N GLY A 55 4.68 9.93 15.33
CA GLY A 55 4.47 10.92 14.27
C GLY A 55 5.55 10.90 13.18
N GLN A 56 6.79 10.54 13.53
CA GLN A 56 7.89 10.38 12.57
C GLN A 56 7.87 9.04 11.81
N LEU A 57 7.21 8.00 12.35
CA LEU A 57 7.25 6.65 11.78
C LEU A 57 6.60 6.59 10.39
N VAL A 58 5.44 7.24 10.22
CA VAL A 58 4.71 7.30 8.95
C VAL A 58 5.53 7.97 7.83
N PRO A 59 6.09 9.18 8.01
CA PRO A 59 6.94 9.79 7.00
C PRO A 59 8.25 9.01 6.75
N ILE A 60 8.81 8.32 7.76
CA ILE A 60 9.96 7.43 7.55
C ILE A 60 9.63 6.28 6.61
N CYS A 61 8.48 5.62 6.80
CA CYS A 61 8.02 4.58 5.89
C CYS A 61 7.80 5.12 4.47
N ALA A 62 7.16 6.30 4.36
CA ALA A 62 6.95 6.94 3.07
C ALA A 62 8.27 7.28 2.36
N TYR A 63 9.26 7.81 3.08
CA TYR A 63 10.60 8.10 2.53
C TYR A 63 11.37 6.84 2.16
N ALA A 64 11.22 5.74 2.91
CA ALA A 64 11.82 4.46 2.54
C ALA A 64 11.23 3.93 1.22
N CYS A 65 9.91 3.91 1.08
CA CYS A 65 9.24 3.54 -0.17
C CYS A 65 9.64 4.46 -1.33
N MET A 66 9.71 5.77 -1.06
CA MET A 66 10.11 6.76 -2.05
C MET A 66 11.57 6.58 -2.48
N ALA A 67 12.49 6.32 -1.55
CA ALA A 67 13.89 6.04 -1.86
C ALA A 67 14.03 4.80 -2.74
N ILE A 68 13.26 3.73 -2.47
CA ILE A 68 13.23 2.53 -3.30
C ILE A 68 12.70 2.86 -4.70
N SER A 69 11.59 3.58 -4.80
CA SER A 69 11.00 4.00 -6.08
C SER A 69 11.97 4.84 -6.90
N LEU A 70 12.62 5.82 -6.27
CA LEU A 70 13.56 6.74 -6.90
C LEU A 70 14.85 6.03 -7.31
N ASN A 71 15.35 5.11 -6.48
CA ASN A 71 16.49 4.24 -6.83
C ASN A 71 16.18 3.37 -8.05
N LEU A 72 14.93 2.92 -8.19
CA LEU A 72 14.48 2.16 -9.35
C LEU A 72 14.49 3.03 -10.62
N VAL A 73 13.88 4.22 -10.57
CA VAL A 73 13.79 5.17 -11.70
C VAL A 73 15.16 5.71 -12.13
N VAL A 74 15.99 6.15 -11.18
CA VAL A 74 17.36 6.63 -11.45
C VAL A 74 18.24 5.48 -11.96
N GLY A 75 18.06 4.28 -11.42
CA GLY A 75 18.79 3.08 -11.86
C GLY A 75 18.46 2.65 -13.29
N ILE A 76 17.21 2.86 -13.76
CA ILE A 76 16.82 2.48 -15.13
C ILE A 76 17.03 3.58 -16.18
N SER A 77 16.81 4.85 -15.83
CA SER A 77 16.79 5.95 -16.80
C SER A 77 17.97 6.91 -16.67
N GLY A 78 18.75 6.86 -15.58
CA GLY A 78 19.90 7.75 -15.35
C GLY A 78 19.56 9.22 -15.09
N GLU A 79 18.28 9.60 -15.12
CA GLU A 79 17.79 10.97 -14.87
C GLU A 79 17.19 11.12 -13.47
N LEU A 80 17.44 12.25 -12.80
CA LEU A 80 16.94 12.51 -11.46
C LEU A 80 15.44 12.88 -11.48
N SER A 81 14.58 12.01 -10.94
CA SER A 81 13.14 12.27 -10.80
C SER A 81 12.81 13.12 -9.57
N LEU A 82 13.04 14.44 -9.65
CA LEU A 82 12.76 15.38 -8.55
C LEU A 82 11.25 15.63 -8.32
N GLY A 83 10.42 15.45 -9.35
CA GLY A 83 8.97 15.66 -9.27
C GLY A 83 8.26 14.74 -8.28
N HIS A 84 8.82 13.54 -8.02
CA HIS A 84 8.25 12.57 -7.10
C HIS A 84 8.13 13.11 -5.66
N ALA A 85 9.09 13.94 -5.25
CA ALA A 85 9.09 14.62 -3.94
C ALA A 85 8.04 15.73 -3.89
N GLY A 86 7.92 16.49 -4.98
CA GLY A 86 6.98 17.61 -5.11
C GLY A 86 5.53 17.14 -4.97
N PHE A 87 5.13 16.11 -5.71
CA PHE A 87 3.77 15.58 -5.63
C PHE A 87 3.46 14.94 -4.27
N MET A 88 4.43 14.28 -3.63
CA MET A 88 4.29 13.75 -2.28
C MET A 88 4.05 14.88 -1.25
N SER A 89 4.81 15.97 -1.34
CA SER A 89 4.69 17.12 -0.43
C SER A 89 3.36 17.86 -0.61
N ILE A 90 2.90 18.05 -1.85
CA ILE A 90 1.60 18.69 -2.15
C ILE A 90 0.44 17.89 -1.50
N GLY A 91 0.44 16.57 -1.66
CA GLY A 91 -0.58 15.70 -1.08
C GLY A 91 -0.53 15.70 0.45
N ALA A 92 0.66 15.57 1.04
CA ALA A 92 0.84 15.54 2.50
C ALA A 92 0.45 16.87 3.15
N PHE A 93 0.83 18.01 2.56
CA PHE A 93 0.51 19.34 3.08
C PHE A 93 -1.00 19.63 2.99
N THR A 94 -1.62 19.31 1.85
CA THR A 94 -3.08 19.43 1.68
C THR A 94 -3.82 18.56 2.70
N GLY A 95 -3.38 17.31 2.89
CA GLY A 95 -3.95 16.40 3.88
C GLY A 95 -3.76 16.87 5.32
N ALA A 96 -2.60 17.47 5.66
CA ALA A 96 -2.32 18.00 6.99
C ALA A 96 -3.20 19.21 7.34
N ILE A 97 -3.33 20.18 6.41
CA ILE A 97 -4.23 21.34 6.59
C ILE A 97 -5.66 20.87 6.76
N LEU A 98 -6.11 19.95 5.90
CA LEU A 98 -7.47 19.43 5.96
C LEU A 98 -7.71 18.64 7.24
N SER A 99 -6.73 17.88 7.72
CA SER A 99 -6.81 17.16 8.98
C SER A 99 -7.00 18.11 10.17
N VAL A 100 -6.33 19.27 10.17
CA VAL A 100 -6.50 20.29 11.23
C VAL A 100 -7.85 20.99 11.10
N ALA A 101 -8.30 21.28 9.88
CA ALA A 101 -9.58 21.94 9.63
C ALA A 101 -10.79 21.05 10.00
N LEU A 102 -10.73 19.75 9.69
CA LEU A 102 -11.81 18.79 9.96
C LEU A 102 -11.72 18.13 11.34
N ALA A 103 -10.62 18.34 12.09
CA ALA A 103 -10.44 17.80 13.44
C ALA A 103 -11.59 18.17 14.41
N ASN A 104 -12.24 19.32 14.19
CA ASN A 104 -13.36 19.77 15.05
C ASN A 104 -14.73 19.21 14.64
N THR A 105 -14.87 18.62 13.45
CA THR A 105 -16.19 18.26 12.88
C THR A 105 -16.41 16.75 12.76
N ILE A 106 -15.34 15.95 12.64
CA ILE A 106 -15.44 14.49 12.48
C ILE A 106 -14.73 13.78 13.64
N SER A 107 -15.50 12.97 14.39
CA SER A 107 -15.02 12.15 15.51
C SER A 107 -14.41 10.80 15.09
N ASN A 108 -14.55 10.39 13.82
CA ASN A 108 -13.98 9.15 13.30
C ASN A 108 -12.64 9.39 12.59
N GLU A 109 -11.55 8.97 13.21
CA GLU A 109 -10.17 9.14 12.70
C GLU A 109 -9.97 8.50 11.32
N VAL A 110 -10.59 7.33 11.08
CA VAL A 110 -10.45 6.59 9.81
C VAL A 110 -11.14 7.30 8.66
N VAL A 111 -12.33 7.87 8.90
CA VAL A 111 -13.09 8.61 7.89
C VAL A 111 -12.38 9.92 7.55
N LEU A 112 -11.84 10.60 8.57
CA LEU A 112 -11.05 11.80 8.37
C LEU A 112 -9.80 11.53 7.52
N LEU A 113 -9.06 10.45 7.79
CA LEU A 113 -7.90 10.05 6.97
C LEU A 113 -8.32 9.80 5.52
N LEU A 114 -9.38 9.01 5.30
CA LEU A 114 -9.82 8.65 3.95
C LEU A 114 -10.22 9.90 3.14
N VAL A 115 -10.94 10.83 3.77
CA VAL A 115 -11.30 12.12 3.14
C VAL A 115 -10.06 12.96 2.84
N CYS A 116 -9.14 13.07 3.80
CA CYS A 116 -7.86 13.77 3.62
C CYS A 116 -7.02 13.18 2.49
N MET A 117 -6.99 11.84 2.36
CA MET A 117 -6.24 11.14 1.33
C MET A 117 -6.84 11.32 -0.06
N VAL A 118 -8.18 11.24 -0.19
CA VAL A 118 -8.86 11.47 -1.47
C VAL A 118 -8.68 12.90 -1.94
N ILE A 119 -8.86 13.88 -1.05
CA ILE A 119 -8.71 15.30 -1.42
C ILE A 119 -7.24 15.65 -1.68
N GLY A 120 -6.31 15.16 -0.85
CA GLY A 120 -4.88 15.34 -1.07
C GLY A 120 -4.39 14.70 -2.37
N GLY A 121 -4.90 13.51 -2.72
CA GLY A 121 -4.63 12.84 -3.99
C GLY A 121 -5.22 13.61 -5.18
N MET A 122 -6.43 14.15 -5.05
CA MET A 122 -7.06 14.97 -6.09
C MET A 122 -6.24 16.24 -6.35
N MET A 123 -5.77 16.93 -5.30
CA MET A 123 -4.89 18.10 -5.47
C MET A 123 -3.55 17.74 -6.10
N ALA A 124 -2.90 16.67 -5.63
CA ALA A 124 -1.66 16.19 -6.27
C ALA A 124 -1.88 15.86 -7.76
N GLY A 125 -3.03 15.27 -8.11
CA GLY A 125 -3.42 14.98 -9.49
C GLY A 125 -3.65 16.24 -10.34
N ILE A 126 -4.32 17.27 -9.80
CA ILE A 126 -4.54 18.54 -10.50
C ILE A 126 -3.21 19.24 -10.79
N PHE A 127 -2.33 19.35 -9.78
CA PHE A 127 -1.00 19.93 -9.98
C PHE A 127 -0.13 19.07 -10.91
N GLY A 128 -0.24 17.74 -10.81
CA GLY A 128 0.41 16.81 -11.73
C GLY A 128 -0.04 16.97 -13.18
N PHE A 129 -1.34 17.17 -13.40
CA PHE A 129 -1.89 17.46 -14.72
C PHE A 129 -1.42 18.81 -15.25
N LEU A 130 -1.42 19.85 -14.41
CA LEU A 130 -0.96 21.19 -14.77
C LEU A 130 0.52 21.20 -15.17
N ILE A 131 1.38 20.44 -14.49
CA ILE A 131 2.81 20.26 -14.82
C ILE A 131 3.01 19.26 -15.97
N GLY A 132 2.12 18.30 -16.17
CA GLY A 132 2.20 17.33 -17.25
C GLY A 132 1.92 17.94 -18.63
N ILE A 133 0.98 18.89 -18.73
CA ILE A 133 0.68 19.58 -19.99
C ILE A 133 1.92 20.27 -20.61
N PRO A 134 2.76 21.03 -19.88
CA PRO A 134 3.97 21.61 -20.43
C PRO A 134 5.08 20.62 -20.73
N VAL A 135 5.03 19.37 -20.27
CA VAL A 135 6.06 18.36 -20.57
C VAL A 135 5.83 17.64 -21.90
N MET A 136 4.59 17.65 -22.42
CA MET A 136 4.23 17.06 -23.72
C MET A 136 4.29 18.06 -24.89
N ARG A 137 4.82 19.26 -24.64
CA ARG A 137 5.30 20.21 -25.64
C ARG A 137 6.79 20.43 -25.42
#